data_AF-A0AAD2FUM1-F1
#
_entry.id   AF-A0AAD2FUM1-F1
#
_cell.length_a   1.000
_cell.length_b   1.000
_cell.length_c   1.000
_cell.angle_alpha   90.00
_cell.angle_beta   90.00
_cell.angle_gamma   90.00
#
_symmetry.space_group_name_H-M   'P 1'
#
loop_
_entity.id
_entity.type
_entity.pdbx_description
1 polymer ?
#
loop_
_entity_poly.entity_id
_entity_poly.type
_entity_poly.pdbx_seq_one_letter_code
_entity_poly.pdbx_strand_id
1 'polypeptide(L)'
;MTHNNKDSLQRAALRNYVVLRTLGCQYQSRPEVVTSFVEPTLFGHAHEVYQSEPSGNKIYLGPQSVASKEALDALQDANIAAIVNCTSRGPLFHMEGFKYSQVNVHDNSAADILRYLEGAALFLHAMLGKGSVLVHCEYGVSRSSTVVIAYLMRYQSMTRDEAYVLVKKRRPKVNPNQGFWDQLASYEQTIKEIIQNPTPWKSDENSNMDYRTWIEMSQALYATCHDVEGVLASHPCWQLLTIVCTSSETLNKFLFACLDFLWGRGLRDVDLEWLDYVIHSFPEESEAQVQQLLRCLIEDPESEFRDAWSGEIRKEQIEQICQAVLKAIDEEYQVLVL
;
A
#
# COMPACT_ATOMS: atom_id res chain seq x y z
N MET A 1 10.87 33.75 42.52
CA MET A 1 11.72 32.57 42.23
C MET A 1 11.24 31.85 40.96
N THR A 2 11.20 32.53 39.80
CA THR A 2 10.58 31.98 38.57
C THR A 2 11.38 32.24 37.29
N HIS A 3 12.66 32.60 37.40
CA HIS A 3 13.54 32.84 36.24
C HIS A 3 14.54 31.72 35.91
N ASN A 4 14.66 30.68 36.73
CA ASN A 4 15.65 29.62 36.52
C ASN A 4 15.18 28.39 35.71
N ASN A 5 13.88 28.25 35.41
CA ASN A 5 13.38 27.02 34.79
C ASN A 5 13.46 27.02 33.25
N LYS A 6 13.29 28.18 32.60
CA LYS A 6 13.40 28.31 31.13
C LYS A 6 14.83 28.10 30.63
N ASP A 7 15.81 28.61 31.36
CA ASP A 7 17.23 28.47 31.05
C ASP A 7 17.71 27.01 31.20
N SER A 8 17.13 26.27 32.15
CA SER A 8 17.43 24.86 32.36
C SER A 8 16.88 23.96 31.25
N LEU A 9 15.67 24.27 30.75
CA LEU A 9 15.02 23.55 29.64
C LEU A 9 15.72 23.84 28.30
N GLN A 10 16.11 25.08 28.05
CA GLN A 10 16.88 25.45 26.87
C GLN A 10 18.28 24.80 26.87
N ARG A 11 18.95 24.75 28.04
CA ARG A 11 20.24 24.06 28.17
C ARG A 11 20.12 22.54 28.06
N ALA A 12 19.02 21.95 28.54
CA ALA A 12 18.74 20.52 28.37
C ALA A 12 18.45 20.17 26.90
N ALA A 13 17.71 21.01 26.18
CA ALA A 13 17.47 20.86 24.74
C ALA A 13 18.77 20.99 23.93
N LEU A 14 19.63 21.98 24.24
CA LEU A 14 20.93 22.14 23.59
C LEU A 14 21.87 20.95 23.90
N ARG A 15 21.84 20.42 25.13
CA ARG A 15 22.61 19.22 25.51
C ARG A 15 22.15 17.99 24.73
N ASN A 16 20.84 17.76 24.61
CA ASN A 16 20.30 16.65 23.83
C ASN A 16 20.65 16.81 22.34
N TYR A 17 20.57 18.03 21.80
CA TYR A 17 20.96 18.33 20.42
C TYR A 17 22.43 18.01 20.13
N VAL A 18 23.34 18.39 21.03
CA VAL A 18 24.79 18.11 20.88
C VAL A 18 25.08 16.62 21.06
N VAL A 19 24.39 15.93 21.98
CA VAL A 19 24.53 14.47 22.18
C VAL A 19 24.06 13.70 20.95
N LEU A 20 22.93 14.07 20.34
CA LEU A 20 22.41 13.43 19.12
C LEU A 20 23.33 13.62 17.90
N ARG A 21 23.97 14.80 17.76
CA ARG A 21 25.01 15.01 16.73
C ARG A 21 26.26 14.17 16.97
N THR A 22 26.68 14.02 18.23
CA THR A 22 27.92 13.32 18.58
C THR A 22 27.78 11.79 18.47
N LEU A 23 26.54 11.27 18.49
CA LEU A 23 26.22 9.85 18.37
C LEU A 23 25.87 9.39 16.93
N GLY A 24 25.95 10.28 15.93
CA GLY A 24 25.60 9.93 14.54
C GLY A 24 24.10 9.60 14.36
N CYS A 25 23.20 10.30 15.05
CA CYS A 25 21.79 9.95 15.07
C CYS A 25 21.11 9.95 13.69
N GLN A 26 20.38 8.86 13.47
CA GLN A 26 19.67 8.43 12.25
C GLN A 26 18.53 9.33 11.77
N TYR A 27 18.41 10.60 12.17
CA TYR A 27 17.24 11.45 11.85
C TYR A 27 17.63 12.86 11.37
N GLN A 28 18.69 12.95 10.57
CA GLN A 28 19.09 14.22 9.97
C GLN A 28 17.95 14.76 9.08
N SER A 29 17.71 16.08 9.13
CA SER A 29 16.74 16.79 8.28
C SER A 29 15.25 16.62 8.61
N ARG A 30 14.87 16.20 9.83
CA ARG A 30 13.47 16.23 10.28
C ARG A 30 13.13 17.59 10.92
N PRO A 31 11.98 18.19 10.62
CA PRO A 31 11.54 19.41 11.32
C PRO A 31 11.44 19.20 12.83
N GLU A 32 11.95 20.15 13.61
CA GLU A 32 11.68 20.20 15.05
C GLU A 32 10.24 20.68 15.27
N VAL A 33 9.46 19.91 16.02
CA VAL A 33 8.06 20.23 16.32
C VAL A 33 7.88 20.26 17.82
N VAL A 34 7.60 21.45 18.36
CA VAL A 34 7.18 21.59 19.76
C VAL A 34 5.74 21.10 19.87
N THR A 35 5.53 20.04 20.65
CA THR A 35 4.21 19.43 20.85
C THR A 35 3.75 19.59 22.30
N SER A 36 2.47 19.89 22.51
CA SER A 36 1.81 19.77 23.81
C SER A 36 1.10 18.43 23.94
N PHE A 37 0.57 18.13 25.12
CA PHE A 37 -0.41 17.06 25.26
C PHE A 37 -1.62 17.33 24.34
N VAL A 38 -2.14 16.27 23.74
CA VAL A 38 -3.35 16.29 22.91
C VAL A 38 -4.21 15.12 23.37
N GLU A 39 -5.48 15.39 23.67
CA GLU A 39 -6.42 14.36 24.10
C GLU A 39 -6.78 13.45 22.90
N PRO A 40 -6.77 12.12 23.07
CA PRO A 40 -7.29 11.20 22.06
C PRO A 40 -8.79 11.43 21.82
N THR A 41 -9.20 11.42 20.55
CA THR A 41 -10.59 11.71 20.14
C THR A 41 -11.38 10.49 19.70
N LEU A 42 -10.73 9.32 19.57
CA LEU A 42 -11.38 8.07 19.20
C LEU A 42 -10.90 6.93 20.09
N PHE A 43 -11.85 6.30 20.78
CA PHE A 43 -11.65 5.14 21.67
C PHE A 43 -10.48 5.32 22.66
N GLY A 44 -10.31 6.54 23.19
CA GLY A 44 -9.27 6.88 24.17
C GLY A 44 -7.81 6.74 23.69
N HIS A 45 -7.57 6.47 22.40
CA HIS A 45 -6.22 6.10 21.93
C HIS A 45 -5.84 6.67 20.54
N ALA A 46 -6.81 6.89 19.65
CA ALA A 46 -6.61 7.50 18.34
C ALA A 46 -6.86 9.01 18.40
N HIS A 47 -6.20 9.76 17.52
CA HIS A 47 -6.36 11.21 17.43
C HIS A 47 -6.86 11.57 16.04
N GLU A 48 -7.78 12.52 15.97
CA GLU A 48 -8.12 13.21 14.73
C GLU A 48 -6.90 14.02 14.26
N VAL A 49 -6.35 13.63 13.12
CA VAL A 49 -5.13 14.26 12.57
C VAL A 49 -5.43 15.16 11.38
N TYR A 50 -6.57 14.99 10.73
CA TYR A 50 -7.01 15.80 9.60
C TYR A 50 -8.53 15.75 9.45
N GLN A 51 -9.12 16.83 8.94
CA GLN A 51 -10.53 16.94 8.60
C GLN A 51 -10.63 17.44 7.16
N SER A 52 -11.36 16.72 6.31
CA SER A 52 -11.54 17.05 4.90
C SER A 52 -12.66 18.08 4.71
N GLU A 53 -12.41 19.05 3.85
CA GLU A 53 -13.41 20.05 3.43
C GLU A 53 -13.95 19.71 2.04
N PRO A 54 -15.26 19.87 1.76
CA PRO A 54 -16.32 20.38 2.65
C PRO A 54 -17.08 19.28 3.42
N SER A 55 -16.73 18.00 3.25
CA SER A 55 -17.49 16.88 3.83
C SER A 55 -17.45 16.84 5.37
N GLY A 56 -16.43 17.43 5.99
CA GLY A 56 -16.19 17.35 7.43
C GLY A 56 -15.72 15.98 7.91
N ASN A 57 -15.53 15.01 7.01
CA ASN A 57 -15.01 13.67 7.33
C ASN A 57 -13.57 13.75 7.84
N LYS A 58 -13.20 12.78 8.68
CA LYS A 58 -11.96 12.87 9.46
C LYS A 58 -11.01 11.72 9.16
N ILE A 59 -9.73 11.98 9.32
CA ILE A 59 -8.70 10.95 9.43
C ILE A 59 -8.35 10.78 10.89
N TYR A 60 -8.53 9.57 11.41
CA TYR A 60 -8.08 9.19 12.73
C TYR A 60 -6.79 8.37 12.63
N LEU A 61 -5.82 8.65 13.50
CA LEU A 61 -4.54 7.94 13.57
C LEU A 61 -4.34 7.31 14.94
N GLY A 62 -4.18 5.98 14.97
CA GLY A 62 -4.25 5.20 16.21
C GLY A 62 -3.33 3.98 16.31
N PRO A 63 -3.20 3.40 17.52
CA PRO A 63 -2.64 2.05 17.71
C PRO A 63 -3.65 0.97 17.30
N GLN A 64 -3.25 -0.30 17.28
CA GLN A 64 -4.12 -1.39 16.85
C GLN A 64 -5.35 -1.56 17.75
N SER A 65 -5.27 -1.18 19.02
CA SER A 65 -6.39 -1.27 19.96
C SER A 65 -7.62 -0.46 19.55
N VAL A 66 -7.51 0.53 18.66
CA VAL A 66 -8.68 1.29 18.18
C VAL A 66 -9.43 0.61 17.04
N ALA A 67 -8.91 -0.49 16.53
CA ALA A 67 -9.58 -1.33 15.55
C ALA A 67 -10.09 -2.65 16.18
N SER A 68 -10.09 -2.78 17.51
CA SER A 68 -10.46 -4.03 18.21
C SER A 68 -11.96 -4.32 18.14
N LYS A 69 -12.37 -5.51 18.61
CA LYS A 69 -13.79 -5.89 18.69
C LYS A 69 -14.60 -4.90 19.54
N GLU A 70 -14.01 -4.42 20.63
CA GLU A 70 -14.60 -3.51 21.61
C GLU A 70 -14.72 -2.07 21.09
N ALA A 71 -14.02 -1.73 20.00
CA ALA A 71 -14.05 -0.39 19.43
C ALA A 71 -15.24 -0.14 18.48
N LEU A 72 -16.11 -1.13 18.24
CA LEU A 72 -17.17 -1.06 17.22
C LEU A 72 -18.05 0.18 17.35
N ASP A 73 -18.60 0.43 18.54
CA ASP A 73 -19.48 1.57 18.78
C ASP A 73 -18.76 2.90 18.51
N ALA A 74 -17.52 3.02 18.97
CA ALA A 74 -16.71 4.22 18.74
C ALA A 74 -16.38 4.44 17.25
N LEU A 75 -16.15 3.36 16.48
CA LEU A 75 -15.94 3.44 15.03
C LEU A 75 -17.21 3.89 14.31
N GLN A 76 -18.38 3.37 14.71
CA GLN A 76 -19.67 3.76 14.16
C GLN A 76 -20.02 5.22 14.49
N ASP A 77 -19.86 5.62 15.75
CA ASP A 77 -20.11 7.00 16.22
C ASP A 77 -19.21 8.03 15.51
N ALA A 78 -17.98 7.63 15.16
CA ALA A 78 -17.05 8.47 14.41
C ALA A 78 -17.30 8.48 12.89
N ASN A 79 -18.37 7.84 12.42
CA ASN A 79 -18.72 7.66 11.01
C ASN A 79 -17.56 7.06 10.20
N ILE A 80 -16.88 6.06 10.75
CA ILE A 80 -15.79 5.37 10.03
C ILE A 80 -16.41 4.56 8.88
N ALA A 81 -15.99 4.84 7.66
CA ALA A 81 -16.36 4.05 6.47
C ALA A 81 -15.29 3.00 6.12
N ALA A 82 -14.03 3.27 6.49
CA ALA A 82 -12.92 2.41 6.11
C ALA A 82 -11.76 2.42 7.12
N ILE A 83 -10.98 1.34 7.09
CA ILE A 83 -9.82 1.11 7.97
C ILE A 83 -8.60 0.77 7.12
N VAL A 84 -7.53 1.55 7.29
CA VAL A 84 -6.21 1.28 6.71
C VAL A 84 -5.34 0.62 7.77
N ASN A 85 -5.15 -0.69 7.65
CA ASN A 85 -4.35 -1.50 8.55
C ASN A 85 -2.91 -1.60 8.03
N CYS A 86 -1.98 -0.94 8.72
CA CYS A 86 -0.56 -0.94 8.38
C CYS A 86 0.24 -1.97 9.20
N THR A 87 -0.34 -3.15 9.46
CA THR A 87 0.32 -4.26 10.15
C THR A 87 0.40 -5.48 9.24
N SER A 88 1.38 -6.36 9.50
CA SER A 88 1.63 -7.53 8.65
C SER A 88 0.85 -8.78 9.04
N ARG A 89 0.35 -8.86 10.28
CA ARG A 89 -0.35 -10.04 10.85
C ARG A 89 -1.45 -9.67 11.86
N GLY A 90 -1.95 -8.44 11.81
CA GLY A 90 -3.03 -8.01 12.70
C GLY A 90 -4.38 -8.58 12.27
N PRO A 91 -5.27 -8.95 13.21
CA PRO A 91 -6.64 -9.34 12.88
C PRO A 91 -7.38 -8.20 12.19
N LEU A 92 -8.20 -8.55 11.20
CA LEU A 92 -9.15 -7.64 10.57
C LEU A 92 -10.51 -7.83 11.24
N PHE A 93 -10.85 -6.93 12.16
CA PHE A 93 -12.13 -6.98 12.85
C PHE A 93 -13.21 -6.24 12.07
N HIS A 94 -14.47 -6.64 12.21
CA HIS A 94 -15.62 -5.91 11.64
C HIS A 94 -15.57 -5.73 10.11
N MET A 95 -14.98 -6.68 9.38
CA MET A 95 -14.87 -6.66 7.90
C MET A 95 -16.22 -6.52 7.19
N GLU A 96 -17.31 -6.96 7.82
CA GLU A 96 -18.67 -6.84 7.27
C GLU A 96 -19.19 -5.38 7.29
N GLY A 97 -18.63 -4.53 8.16
CA GLY A 97 -19.10 -3.16 8.37
C GLY A 97 -18.20 -2.06 7.81
N PHE A 98 -16.94 -2.38 7.49
CA PHE A 98 -15.96 -1.38 7.03
C PHE A 98 -15.17 -1.90 5.84
N LYS A 99 -14.81 -0.98 4.93
CA LYS A 99 -13.85 -1.28 3.86
C LYS A 99 -12.43 -1.31 4.39
N TYR A 100 -11.59 -2.19 3.85
CA TYR A 100 -10.23 -2.39 4.35
C TYR A 100 -9.17 -2.14 3.28
N SER A 101 -8.06 -1.56 3.73
CA SER A 101 -6.81 -1.46 2.97
C SER A 101 -5.68 -2.01 3.83
N GLN A 102 -4.87 -2.91 3.26
CA GLN A 102 -3.77 -3.53 3.98
C GLN A 102 -2.41 -3.03 3.46
N VAL A 103 -1.69 -2.31 4.31
CA VAL A 103 -0.29 -1.95 4.09
C VAL A 103 0.58 -2.93 4.86
N ASN A 104 0.81 -4.09 4.25
CA ASN A 104 1.50 -5.22 4.87
C ASN A 104 3.02 -4.99 4.94
N VAL A 105 3.47 -4.24 5.94
CA VAL A 105 4.90 -3.94 6.16
C VAL A 105 5.32 -4.10 7.62
N HIS A 106 6.56 -4.52 7.80
CA HIS A 106 7.24 -4.52 9.10
C HIS A 106 7.74 -3.12 9.45
N ASP A 107 7.80 -2.79 10.74
CA ASP A 107 8.31 -1.49 11.19
C ASP A 107 9.84 -1.52 11.39
N ASN A 108 10.55 -1.64 10.28
CA ASN A 108 12.01 -1.54 10.28
C ASN A 108 12.45 -0.67 9.10
N SER A 109 13.65 -0.08 9.19
CA SER A 109 14.14 0.87 8.19
C SER A 109 14.48 0.26 6.83
N ALA A 110 14.60 -1.07 6.73
CA ALA A 110 14.82 -1.77 5.47
C ALA A 110 13.51 -2.20 4.78
N ALA A 111 12.36 -2.08 5.46
CA ALA A 111 11.07 -2.40 4.87
C ALA A 111 10.68 -1.37 3.82
N ASP A 112 10.13 -1.84 2.71
CA ASP A 112 9.68 -1.01 1.61
C ASP A 112 8.19 -0.70 1.76
N ILE A 113 7.89 0.47 2.31
CA ILE A 113 6.53 1.01 2.40
C ILE A 113 6.17 1.85 1.17
N LEU A 114 7.17 2.34 0.42
CA LEU A 114 7.00 3.21 -0.74
C LEU A 114 6.04 2.61 -1.76
N ARG A 115 6.19 1.31 -2.06
CA ARG A 115 5.32 0.60 -3.01
C ARG A 115 3.82 0.67 -2.67
N TYR A 116 3.48 0.85 -1.39
CA TYR A 116 2.10 0.89 -0.92
C TYR A 116 1.52 2.29 -0.82
N LEU A 117 2.36 3.34 -0.86
CA LEU A 117 1.92 4.69 -0.51
C LEU A 117 0.89 5.24 -1.49
N GLU A 118 1.08 5.04 -2.80
CA GLU A 118 0.12 5.55 -3.80
C GLU A 118 -1.26 4.90 -3.63
N GLY A 119 -1.31 3.57 -3.58
CA GLY A 119 -2.58 2.87 -3.45
C GLY A 119 -3.27 3.09 -2.11
N ALA A 120 -2.52 3.18 -1.00
CA ALA A 120 -3.08 3.49 0.31
C ALA A 120 -3.59 4.94 0.39
N ALA A 121 -2.87 5.90 -0.19
CA ALA A 121 -3.32 7.29 -0.26
C ALA A 121 -4.58 7.41 -1.12
N LEU A 122 -4.64 6.71 -2.26
CA LEU A 122 -5.78 6.68 -3.17
C LEU A 122 -7.02 6.06 -2.51
N PHE A 123 -6.85 4.92 -1.83
CA PHE A 123 -7.92 4.31 -1.04
C PHE A 123 -8.45 5.26 0.03
N LEU A 124 -7.54 5.88 0.81
CA LEU A 124 -7.90 6.82 1.86
C LEU A 124 -8.70 7.99 1.27
N HIS A 125 -8.25 8.55 0.16
CA HIS A 125 -8.94 9.66 -0.52
C HIS A 125 -10.35 9.28 -0.96
N ALA A 126 -10.50 8.13 -1.62
CA ALA A 126 -11.80 7.66 -2.09
C ALA A 126 -12.77 7.39 -0.92
N MET A 127 -12.27 6.83 0.18
CA MET A 127 -13.10 6.53 1.36
C MET A 127 -13.47 7.77 2.16
N LEU A 128 -12.63 8.81 2.17
CA LEU A 128 -12.99 10.12 2.74
C LEU A 128 -14.18 10.78 2.04
N GLY A 129 -14.46 10.43 0.79
CA GLY A 129 -15.69 10.84 0.11
C GLY A 129 -16.97 10.18 0.65
N LYS A 130 -16.84 9.06 1.37
CA LYS A 130 -17.95 8.24 1.89
C LYS A 130 -18.13 8.34 3.41
N GLY A 131 -17.04 8.55 4.15
CA GLY A 131 -17.05 8.72 5.61
C GLY A 131 -15.65 8.98 6.16
N SER A 132 -15.50 8.97 7.48
CA SER A 132 -14.19 9.07 8.13
C SER A 132 -13.36 7.81 7.91
N VAL A 133 -12.03 7.94 8.01
CA VAL A 133 -11.10 6.82 7.83
C VAL A 133 -10.21 6.66 9.06
N LEU A 134 -10.08 5.43 9.55
CA LEU A 134 -9.09 5.09 10.57
C LEU A 134 -7.83 4.56 9.91
N VAL A 135 -6.68 5.11 10.25
CA VAL A 135 -5.36 4.60 9.85
C VAL A 135 -4.61 4.15 11.10
N HIS A 136 -4.25 2.86 11.17
CA HIS A 136 -3.58 2.31 12.34
C HIS A 136 -2.41 1.39 12.00
N CYS A 137 -1.51 1.23 12.97
CA CYS A 137 -0.52 0.16 13.01
C CYS A 137 -0.46 -0.36 14.44
N GLU A 138 0.64 -0.97 14.89
CA GLU A 138 0.77 -1.44 16.28
C GLU A 138 0.56 -0.29 17.30
N TYR A 139 1.38 0.76 17.22
CA TYR A 139 1.40 1.85 18.20
C TYR A 139 0.84 3.18 17.67
N GLY A 140 0.57 3.25 16.37
CA GLY A 140 0.22 4.48 15.67
C GLY A 140 1.34 5.52 15.73
N VAL A 141 2.59 5.08 15.51
CA VAL A 141 3.81 5.90 15.64
C VAL A 141 4.53 6.05 14.30
N SER A 142 4.78 4.94 13.59
CA SER A 142 5.64 4.90 12.40
C SER A 142 4.82 4.58 11.14
N ARG A 143 4.64 3.30 10.78
CA ARG A 143 3.92 2.83 9.57
C ARG A 143 2.65 3.60 9.22
N SER A 144 1.69 3.66 10.13
CA SER A 144 0.41 4.32 9.88
C SER A 144 0.53 5.83 9.76
N SER A 145 1.48 6.46 10.46
CA SER A 145 1.73 7.88 10.30
C SER A 145 2.38 8.19 8.96
N THR A 146 3.24 7.30 8.45
CA THR A 146 3.82 7.41 7.11
C THR A 146 2.72 7.44 6.04
N VAL A 147 1.73 6.55 6.14
CA VAL A 147 0.59 6.53 5.20
C VAL A 147 -0.25 7.82 5.27
N VAL A 148 -0.54 8.33 6.47
CA VAL A 148 -1.25 9.61 6.61
C VAL A 148 -0.44 10.78 6.00
N ILE A 149 0.87 10.82 6.24
CA ILE A 149 1.75 11.86 5.67
C ILE A 149 1.74 11.76 4.15
N ALA A 150 1.87 10.56 3.59
CA ALA A 150 1.80 10.32 2.15
C ALA A 150 0.47 10.80 1.54
N TYR A 151 -0.66 10.52 2.20
CA TYR A 151 -1.97 11.03 1.78
C TYR A 151 -2.01 12.56 1.73
N LEU A 152 -1.54 13.24 2.78
CA LEU A 152 -1.53 14.70 2.83
C LEU A 152 -0.64 15.29 1.73
N MET A 153 0.49 14.65 1.43
CA MET A 153 1.34 15.07 0.32
C MET A 153 0.62 14.91 -1.02
N ARG A 154 -0.01 13.76 -1.25
CA ARG A 154 -0.63 13.40 -2.54
C ARG A 154 -1.90 14.19 -2.85
N TYR A 155 -2.75 14.42 -1.85
CA TYR A 155 -4.10 14.95 -2.03
C TYR A 155 -4.34 16.31 -1.38
N GLN A 156 -3.43 16.78 -0.53
CA GLN A 156 -3.54 18.10 0.13
C GLN A 156 -2.42 19.06 -0.26
N SER A 157 -1.64 18.71 -1.30
CA SER A 157 -0.56 19.54 -1.86
C SER A 157 0.47 19.98 -0.81
N MET A 158 0.69 19.16 0.22
CA MET A 158 1.67 19.44 1.26
C MET A 158 3.03 18.85 0.89
N THR A 159 4.10 19.54 1.27
CA THR A 159 5.42 18.90 1.34
C THR A 159 5.44 17.83 2.43
N ARG A 160 6.41 16.91 2.37
CA ARG A 160 6.64 15.90 3.42
C ARG A 160 6.74 16.54 4.80
N ASP A 161 7.47 17.65 4.88
CA ASP A 161 7.77 18.33 6.13
C ASP A 161 6.53 19.04 6.69
N GLU A 162 5.72 19.70 5.85
CA GLU A 162 4.45 20.31 6.25
C GLU A 162 3.45 19.27 6.75
N ALA A 163 3.28 18.18 6.01
CA ALA A 163 2.42 17.07 6.38
C ALA A 163 2.87 16.44 7.72
N TYR A 164 4.17 16.20 7.89
CA TYR A 164 4.72 15.70 9.16
C TYR A 164 4.44 16.65 10.32
N VAL A 165 4.69 17.96 10.15
CA VAL A 165 4.45 18.96 11.20
C VAL A 165 2.98 18.98 11.62
N LEU A 166 2.05 18.92 10.66
CA LEU A 166 0.62 18.89 10.92
C LEU A 166 0.24 17.65 11.74
N VAL A 167 0.62 16.46 11.28
CA VAL A 167 0.25 15.20 11.93
C VAL A 167 0.92 15.08 13.30
N LYS A 168 2.18 15.52 13.44
CA LYS A 168 2.94 15.51 14.71
C LYS A 168 2.33 16.44 15.76
N LYS A 169 1.82 17.61 15.36
CA LYS A 169 1.09 18.52 16.27
C LYS A 169 -0.22 17.91 16.77
N ARG A 170 -0.91 17.14 15.93
CA ARG A 170 -2.18 16.48 16.29
C ARG A 170 -1.98 15.18 17.06
N ARG A 171 -0.86 14.48 16.85
CA ARG A 171 -0.49 13.28 17.59
C ARG A 171 1.00 13.32 17.96
N PRO A 172 1.35 13.80 19.17
CA PRO A 172 2.74 14.07 19.57
C PRO A 172 3.72 12.91 19.46
N LYS A 173 3.25 11.66 19.51
CA LYS A 173 4.09 10.46 19.40
C LYS A 173 4.44 10.03 17.98
N VAL A 174 3.91 10.68 16.95
CA VAL A 174 4.22 10.39 15.53
C VAL A 174 5.71 10.49 15.28
N ASN A 175 6.31 9.42 14.75
CA ASN A 175 7.74 9.34 14.52
C ASN A 175 8.03 8.21 13.51
N PRO A 176 7.81 8.42 12.19
CA PRO A 176 8.24 7.48 11.17
C PRO A 176 9.69 7.04 11.40
N ASN A 177 9.97 5.76 11.22
CA ASN A 177 11.36 5.28 11.20
C ASN A 177 12.15 5.94 10.05
N GLN A 178 13.48 5.88 10.10
CA GLN A 178 14.30 6.62 9.14
C GLN A 178 14.10 6.14 7.69
N GLY A 179 14.03 4.82 7.47
CA GLY A 179 13.80 4.28 6.12
C GLY A 179 12.49 4.76 5.51
N PHE A 180 11.43 4.83 6.32
CA PHE A 180 10.15 5.39 5.87
C PHE A 180 10.20 6.90 5.64
N TRP A 181 11.02 7.63 6.41
CA TRP A 181 11.22 9.06 6.21
C TRP A 181 11.92 9.37 4.89
N ASP A 182 12.91 8.55 4.54
CA ASP A 182 13.63 8.65 3.27
C ASP A 182 12.72 8.25 2.10
N GLN A 183 11.92 7.18 2.27
CA GLN A 183 10.92 6.77 1.28
C GLN A 183 9.82 7.82 1.07
N LEU A 184 9.40 8.56 2.10
CA LEU A 184 8.51 9.71 1.92
C LEU A 184 9.16 10.82 1.08
N ALA A 185 10.47 11.02 1.19
CA ALA A 185 11.19 11.97 0.34
C ALA A 185 11.17 11.52 -1.12
N SER A 186 11.39 10.23 -1.38
CA SER A 186 11.26 9.63 -2.71
C SER A 186 9.84 9.79 -3.25
N TYR A 187 8.82 9.52 -2.42
CA TYR A 187 7.43 9.67 -2.80
C TYR A 187 7.06 11.12 -3.15
N GLU A 188 7.61 12.11 -2.45
CA GLU A 188 7.42 13.53 -2.81
C GLU A 188 7.92 13.84 -4.23
N GLN A 189 9.03 13.23 -4.65
CA GLN A 189 9.53 13.39 -6.02
C GLN A 189 8.64 12.69 -7.03
N THR A 190 8.18 11.47 -6.73
CA THR A 190 7.21 10.76 -7.56
C THR A 190 5.92 11.57 -7.75
N ILE A 191 5.41 12.21 -6.69
CA ILE A 191 4.23 13.08 -6.78
C ILE A 191 4.49 14.27 -7.71
N LYS A 192 5.64 14.93 -7.59
CA LYS A 192 6.00 16.05 -8.49
C LYS A 192 6.09 15.58 -9.93
N GLU A 193 6.67 14.41 -10.17
CA GLU A 193 6.72 13.81 -11.51
C GLU A 193 5.33 13.50 -12.06
N ILE A 194 4.42 12.94 -11.26
CA ILE A 194 3.02 12.69 -11.67
C ILE A 194 2.29 14.00 -11.98
N ILE A 195 2.48 15.04 -11.18
CA ILE A 195 1.85 16.35 -11.40
C ILE A 195 2.39 17.02 -12.67
N GLN A 196 3.71 16.90 -12.93
CA GLN A 196 4.35 17.47 -14.12
C GLN A 196 4.10 16.62 -15.37
N ASN A 197 3.99 15.31 -15.23
CA ASN A 197 3.81 14.31 -16.28
C ASN A 197 2.70 13.33 -15.85
N PRO A 198 1.41 13.64 -16.15
CA PRO A 198 0.26 12.83 -15.74
C PRO A 198 0.28 11.39 -16.24
N THR A 199 1.07 11.12 -17.29
CA THR A 199 1.38 9.78 -17.81
C THR A 199 2.86 9.48 -17.57
N PRO A 200 3.27 9.13 -16.33
CA PRO A 200 4.68 8.89 -16.02
C PRO A 200 5.21 7.64 -16.76
N TRP A 201 4.30 6.79 -17.21
CA TRP A 201 4.58 5.56 -17.95
C TRP A 201 4.67 5.86 -19.44
N LYS A 202 5.87 6.17 -19.91
CA LYS A 202 6.11 6.36 -21.35
C LYS A 202 5.90 5.04 -22.08
N SER A 203 5.00 5.03 -23.05
CA SER A 203 4.82 3.97 -24.05
C SER A 203 5.96 4.03 -25.08
N ASP A 204 7.21 4.02 -24.65
CA ASP A 204 8.29 3.80 -25.62
C ASP A 204 8.25 2.32 -26.00
N GLU A 205 7.93 2.02 -27.26
CA GLU A 205 7.92 0.67 -27.82
C GLU A 205 9.28 -0.06 -27.65
N ASN A 206 10.34 0.70 -27.34
CA ASN A 206 11.70 0.20 -27.05
C ASN A 206 12.03 0.06 -25.56
N SER A 207 11.12 0.41 -24.65
CA SER A 207 11.30 0.17 -23.23
C SER A 207 10.91 -1.27 -22.91
N ASN A 208 11.91 -2.14 -22.70
CA ASN A 208 11.67 -3.44 -22.07
C ASN A 208 10.99 -3.16 -20.72
N MET A 209 9.69 -3.47 -20.62
CA MET A 209 8.96 -3.34 -19.37
C MET A 209 9.66 -4.18 -18.31
N ASP A 210 10.06 -3.55 -17.21
CA ASP A 210 10.51 -4.27 -16.04
C ASP A 210 9.28 -4.89 -15.36
N TYR A 211 8.93 -6.10 -15.80
CA TYR A 211 7.78 -6.85 -15.29
C TYR A 211 7.80 -6.97 -13.78
N ARG A 212 8.99 -7.11 -13.18
CA ARG A 212 9.12 -7.22 -11.74
C ARG A 212 8.66 -5.94 -11.05
N THR A 213 9.15 -4.78 -11.50
CA THR A 213 8.72 -3.48 -10.96
C THR A 213 7.21 -3.30 -11.16
N TRP A 214 6.67 -3.62 -12.35
CA TRP A 214 5.23 -3.52 -12.59
C TRP A 214 4.43 -4.43 -11.64
N ILE A 215 4.82 -5.70 -11.48
CA ILE A 215 4.15 -6.68 -10.62
C ILE A 215 4.15 -6.23 -9.17
N GLU A 216 5.31 -5.80 -8.66
CA GLU A 216 5.43 -5.33 -7.28
C GLU A 216 4.53 -4.11 -7.01
N MET A 217 4.46 -3.19 -7.98
CA MET A 217 3.63 -1.99 -7.87
C MET A 217 2.13 -2.28 -8.05
N SER A 218 1.76 -3.08 -9.05
CA SER A 218 0.37 -3.39 -9.37
C SER A 218 -0.27 -4.26 -8.29
N GLN A 219 0.50 -5.19 -7.71
CA GLN A 219 0.07 -5.99 -6.56
C GLN A 219 -0.10 -5.11 -5.31
N ALA A 220 0.84 -4.19 -5.04
CA ALA A 220 0.74 -3.30 -3.90
C ALA A 220 -0.44 -2.32 -4.03
N LEU A 221 -0.69 -1.84 -5.25
CA LEU A 221 -1.86 -1.04 -5.60
C LEU A 221 -3.15 -1.84 -5.36
N TYR A 222 -3.26 -3.05 -5.93
CA TYR A 222 -4.41 -3.93 -5.72
C TYR A 222 -4.69 -4.21 -4.24
N ALA A 223 -3.65 -4.61 -3.49
CA ALA A 223 -3.75 -4.92 -2.07
C ALA A 223 -4.25 -3.74 -1.22
N THR A 224 -4.08 -2.51 -1.70
CA THR A 224 -4.48 -1.31 -0.98
C THR A 224 -5.77 -0.67 -1.48
N CYS A 225 -6.19 -0.89 -2.74
CA CYS A 225 -7.34 -0.19 -3.32
C CYS A 225 -8.36 -1.03 -4.12
N HIS A 226 -8.26 -2.37 -4.17
CA HIS A 226 -9.21 -3.23 -4.92
C HIS A 226 -10.69 -3.03 -4.52
N ASP A 227 -10.94 -2.66 -3.26
CA ASP A 227 -12.27 -2.37 -2.71
C ASP A 227 -12.88 -1.03 -3.15
N VAL A 228 -12.16 -0.27 -3.99
CA VAL A 228 -12.57 1.05 -4.47
C VAL A 228 -13.05 0.94 -5.92
N GLU A 229 -14.37 0.94 -6.06
CA GLU A 229 -15.07 0.79 -7.35
C GLU A 229 -14.54 1.75 -8.43
N GLY A 230 -14.16 1.20 -9.58
CA GLY A 230 -13.70 1.93 -10.77
C GLY A 230 -12.33 2.61 -10.68
N VAL A 231 -11.80 2.83 -9.48
CA VAL A 231 -10.55 3.55 -9.26
C VAL A 231 -9.35 2.75 -9.74
N LEU A 232 -9.25 1.49 -9.32
CA LEU A 232 -8.13 0.62 -9.71
C LEU A 232 -8.07 0.44 -11.24
N ALA A 233 -9.21 0.15 -11.88
CA ALA A 233 -9.31 -0.03 -13.33
C ALA A 233 -8.89 1.23 -14.12
N SER A 234 -9.15 2.41 -13.57
CA SER A 234 -8.77 3.69 -14.19
C SER A 234 -7.31 4.08 -13.97
N HIS A 235 -6.60 3.41 -13.05
CA HIS A 235 -5.26 3.81 -12.68
C HIS A 235 -4.26 3.48 -13.82
N PRO A 236 -3.34 4.40 -14.18
CA PRO A 236 -2.41 4.19 -15.29
C PRO A 236 -1.59 2.91 -15.21
N CYS A 237 -1.17 2.50 -14.00
CA CYS A 237 -0.47 1.22 -13.79
C CYS A 237 -1.24 0.04 -14.40
N TRP A 238 -2.57 0.05 -14.30
CA TRP A 238 -3.43 -1.01 -14.79
C TRP A 238 -3.69 -0.91 -16.29
N GLN A 239 -3.91 0.30 -16.80
CA GLN A 239 -4.13 0.55 -18.23
C GLN A 239 -2.94 0.14 -19.10
N LEU A 240 -1.72 0.09 -18.54
CA LEU A 240 -0.52 -0.33 -19.26
C LEU A 240 -0.47 -1.83 -19.55
N LEU A 241 -1.13 -2.64 -18.73
CA LEU A 241 -1.03 -4.10 -18.82
C LEU A 241 -1.33 -4.61 -20.24
N THR A 242 -2.43 -4.13 -20.82
CA THR A 242 -2.89 -4.51 -22.16
C THR A 242 -2.11 -3.86 -23.28
N ILE A 243 -1.48 -2.69 -23.02
CA ILE A 243 -0.63 -2.00 -24.00
C ILE A 243 0.71 -2.73 -24.16
N VAL A 244 1.21 -3.37 -23.10
CA VAL A 244 2.55 -3.96 -23.05
C VAL A 244 2.54 -5.43 -23.50
N CYS A 245 1.50 -6.17 -23.13
CA CYS A 245 1.36 -7.59 -23.46
C CYS A 245 0.66 -7.75 -24.83
N THR A 246 1.37 -7.42 -25.92
CA THR A 246 0.81 -7.39 -27.28
C THR A 246 1.02 -8.67 -28.09
N SER A 247 1.83 -9.61 -27.60
CA SER A 247 2.15 -10.86 -28.27
C SER A 247 2.16 -12.03 -27.30
N SER A 248 2.00 -13.26 -27.80
CA SER A 248 2.07 -14.47 -26.96
C SER A 248 3.42 -14.62 -26.25
N GLU A 249 4.52 -14.16 -26.86
CA GLU A 249 5.85 -14.19 -26.25
C GLU A 249 5.96 -13.21 -25.08
N THR A 250 5.48 -11.97 -25.25
CA THR A 250 5.50 -10.97 -24.16
C THR A 250 4.55 -11.33 -23.03
N LEU A 251 3.39 -11.90 -23.37
CA LEU A 251 2.43 -12.43 -22.39
C LEU A 251 3.01 -13.61 -21.60
N ASN A 252 3.72 -14.54 -22.27
CA ASN A 252 4.36 -15.67 -21.59
C ASN A 252 5.41 -15.18 -20.57
N LYS A 253 6.31 -14.28 -20.97
CA LYS A 253 7.32 -13.68 -20.07
C LYS A 253 6.68 -12.95 -18.88
N PHE A 254 5.59 -12.24 -19.13
CA PHE A 254 4.84 -11.55 -18.08
C PHE A 254 4.23 -12.54 -17.07
N LEU A 255 3.52 -13.58 -17.55
CA LEU A 255 2.93 -14.60 -16.69
C LEU A 255 3.99 -15.39 -15.92
N PHE A 256 5.13 -15.72 -16.56
CA PHE A 256 6.29 -16.29 -15.88
C PHE A 256 6.71 -15.40 -14.70
N ALA A 257 6.88 -14.10 -14.93
CA ALA A 257 7.31 -13.17 -13.89
C ALA A 257 6.29 -13.07 -12.75
N CYS A 258 4.99 -13.12 -13.06
CA CYS A 258 3.93 -13.21 -12.06
C CYS A 258 4.08 -14.48 -11.21
N LEU A 259 4.28 -15.65 -11.83
CA LEU A 259 4.47 -16.91 -11.12
C LEU A 259 5.71 -16.89 -10.23
N ASP A 260 6.85 -16.43 -10.75
CA ASP A 260 8.10 -16.29 -10.00
C ASP A 260 7.91 -15.41 -8.76
N PHE A 261 7.24 -14.26 -8.92
CA PHE A 261 6.93 -13.35 -7.82
C PHE A 261 6.02 -13.99 -6.76
N LEU A 262 4.99 -14.71 -7.18
CA LEU A 262 4.03 -15.35 -6.29
C LEU A 262 4.65 -16.52 -5.51
N TRP A 263 5.36 -17.42 -6.21
CA TRP A 263 6.00 -18.57 -5.60
C TRP A 263 7.21 -18.20 -4.74
N GLY A 264 7.98 -17.19 -5.13
CA GLY A 264 9.16 -16.67 -4.42
C GLY A 264 8.95 -16.36 -2.94
N ARG A 265 7.72 -16.00 -2.57
CA ARG A 265 7.36 -15.55 -1.21
C ARG A 265 6.22 -16.33 -0.57
N GLY A 266 5.63 -17.27 -1.31
CA GLY A 266 4.41 -17.98 -0.93
C GLY A 266 3.13 -17.24 -1.32
N LEU A 267 2.14 -18.03 -1.73
CA LEU A 267 0.82 -17.57 -2.16
C LEU A 267 -0.03 -17.13 -0.96
N ARG A 268 -0.70 -15.99 -1.09
CA ARG A 268 -1.71 -15.48 -0.15
C ARG A 268 -3.02 -15.24 -0.91
N ASP A 269 -4.14 -15.19 -0.19
CA ASP A 269 -5.47 -15.00 -0.81
C ASP A 269 -5.53 -13.73 -1.68
N VAL A 270 -5.04 -12.60 -1.16
CA VAL A 270 -4.95 -11.33 -1.91
C VAL A 270 -4.13 -11.42 -3.19
N ASP A 271 -3.20 -12.38 -3.26
CA ASP A 271 -2.37 -12.56 -4.45
C ASP A 271 -3.07 -13.37 -5.53
N LEU A 272 -3.90 -14.32 -5.13
CA LEU A 272 -4.79 -15.06 -6.03
C LEU A 272 -5.84 -14.11 -6.60
N GLU A 273 -6.46 -13.28 -5.75
CA GLU A 273 -7.41 -12.24 -6.17
C GLU A 273 -6.77 -11.21 -7.11
N TRP A 274 -5.53 -10.78 -6.82
CA TRP A 274 -4.78 -9.92 -7.72
C TRP A 274 -4.51 -10.58 -9.07
N LEU A 275 -4.05 -11.83 -9.09
CA LEU A 275 -3.77 -12.55 -10.33
C LEU A 275 -5.06 -12.77 -11.15
N ASP A 276 -6.15 -13.13 -10.48
CA ASP A 276 -7.48 -13.24 -11.10
C ASP A 276 -7.89 -11.93 -11.77
N TYR A 277 -7.71 -10.81 -11.06
CA TYR A 277 -8.00 -9.48 -11.60
C TYR A 277 -7.10 -9.11 -12.78
N VAL A 278 -5.80 -9.47 -12.74
CA VAL A 278 -4.87 -9.30 -13.88
C VAL A 278 -5.42 -10.02 -15.12
N ILE A 279 -5.85 -11.27 -14.98
CA ILE A 279 -6.33 -12.08 -16.11
C ILE A 279 -7.60 -11.50 -16.72
N HIS A 280 -8.58 -11.14 -15.89
CA HIS A 280 -9.85 -10.56 -16.32
C HIS A 280 -9.73 -9.10 -16.83
N SER A 281 -8.53 -8.53 -16.78
CA SER A 281 -8.27 -7.19 -17.34
C SER A 281 -7.90 -7.22 -18.83
N PHE A 282 -7.69 -8.41 -19.39
CA PHE A 282 -7.53 -8.60 -20.82
C PHE A 282 -8.89 -8.65 -21.52
N PRO A 283 -8.99 -8.27 -22.80
CA PRO A 283 -10.21 -8.49 -23.59
C PRO A 283 -10.60 -9.98 -23.62
N GLU A 284 -11.89 -10.28 -23.72
CA GLU A 284 -12.42 -11.67 -23.68
C GLU A 284 -11.71 -12.62 -24.65
N GLU A 285 -11.44 -12.18 -25.89
CA GLU A 285 -10.72 -12.95 -26.91
C GLU A 285 -9.29 -13.33 -26.49
N SER A 286 -8.67 -12.55 -25.60
CA SER A 286 -7.32 -12.77 -25.07
C SER A 286 -7.34 -13.46 -23.71
N GLU A 287 -8.41 -13.34 -22.91
CA GLU A 287 -8.52 -13.95 -21.58
C GLU A 287 -8.32 -15.48 -21.64
N ALA A 288 -8.97 -16.15 -22.59
CA ALA A 288 -8.82 -17.60 -22.79
C ALA A 288 -7.37 -17.99 -23.10
N GLN A 289 -6.67 -17.16 -23.89
CA GLN A 289 -5.25 -17.36 -24.20
C GLN A 289 -4.38 -17.19 -22.95
N VAL A 290 -4.63 -16.15 -22.14
CA VAL A 290 -3.93 -15.90 -20.88
C VAL A 290 -4.09 -17.08 -19.92
N GLN A 291 -5.33 -17.57 -19.74
CA GLN A 291 -5.62 -18.73 -18.91
C GLN A 291 -4.92 -20.00 -19.42
N GLN A 292 -4.94 -20.25 -20.73
CA GLN A 292 -4.27 -21.40 -21.32
C GLN A 292 -2.74 -21.36 -21.13
N LEU A 293 -2.11 -20.20 -21.35
CA LEU A 293 -0.67 -20.03 -21.13
C LEU A 293 -0.30 -20.21 -19.66
N LEU A 294 -1.09 -19.67 -18.74
CA LEU A 294 -0.89 -19.84 -17.31
C LEU A 294 -0.98 -21.32 -16.90
N ARG A 295 -1.96 -22.06 -17.45
CA ARG A 295 -2.06 -23.52 -17.27
C ARG A 295 -0.81 -24.23 -17.77
N CYS A 296 -0.38 -23.96 -19.01
CA CYS A 296 0.83 -24.58 -19.56
C CYS A 296 2.06 -24.31 -18.68
N LEU A 297 2.27 -23.08 -18.21
CA LEU A 297 3.43 -22.74 -17.37
C LEU A 297 3.45 -23.53 -16.05
N ILE A 298 2.29 -23.78 -15.45
CA ILE A 298 2.21 -24.45 -14.13
C ILE A 298 2.08 -25.97 -14.25
N GLU A 299 1.30 -26.48 -15.20
CA GLU A 299 0.94 -27.91 -15.29
C GLU A 299 1.89 -28.73 -16.16
N ASP A 300 2.51 -28.15 -17.20
CA ASP A 300 3.46 -28.86 -18.05
C ASP A 300 4.82 -29.00 -17.34
N PRO A 301 5.30 -30.22 -17.04
CA PRO A 301 6.59 -30.44 -16.40
C PRO A 301 7.79 -29.88 -17.18
N GLU A 302 7.67 -29.73 -18.51
CA GLU A 302 8.72 -29.24 -19.40
C GLU A 302 8.53 -27.75 -19.76
N SER A 303 7.69 -27.03 -19.02
CA SER A 303 7.49 -25.60 -19.26
C SER A 303 8.73 -24.79 -18.91
N GLU A 304 8.91 -23.63 -19.58
CA GLU A 304 10.01 -22.71 -19.27
C GLU A 304 10.03 -22.30 -17.78
N PHE A 305 8.86 -22.15 -17.15
CA PHE A 305 8.76 -21.86 -15.73
C PHE A 305 9.25 -23.03 -14.86
N ARG A 306 8.87 -24.26 -15.19
CA ARG A 306 9.35 -25.46 -14.48
C ARG A 306 10.85 -25.65 -14.60
N ASP A 307 11.40 -25.38 -15.79
CA ASP A 307 12.85 -25.48 -16.05
C ASP A 307 13.66 -24.44 -15.28
N ALA A 308 13.16 -23.19 -15.20
CA ALA A 308 13.87 -22.09 -14.56
C ALA A 308 13.67 -22.04 -13.03
N TRP A 309 12.53 -22.52 -12.53
CA TRP A 309 12.20 -22.44 -11.11
C TRP A 309 12.98 -23.47 -10.28
N SER A 310 13.81 -22.99 -9.35
CA SER A 310 14.68 -23.85 -8.53
C SER A 310 14.03 -24.35 -7.22
N GLY A 311 12.82 -23.90 -6.90
CA GLY A 311 12.10 -24.30 -5.69
C GLY A 311 11.17 -25.50 -5.87
N GLU A 312 10.63 -26.02 -4.77
CA GLU A 312 9.57 -27.03 -4.82
C GLU A 312 8.24 -26.37 -5.22
N ILE A 313 7.57 -26.90 -6.23
CA ILE A 313 6.19 -26.53 -6.59
C ILE A 313 5.27 -27.65 -6.10
N ARG A 314 4.51 -27.36 -5.04
CA ARG A 314 3.62 -28.35 -4.43
C ARG A 314 2.30 -28.42 -5.17
N LYS A 315 1.72 -29.62 -5.22
CA LYS A 315 0.44 -29.86 -5.89
C LYS A 315 -0.67 -28.98 -5.32
N GLU A 316 -0.69 -28.76 -4.00
CA GLU A 316 -1.69 -27.92 -3.34
C GLU A 316 -1.64 -26.46 -3.82
N GLN A 317 -0.45 -25.93 -4.14
CA GLN A 317 -0.31 -24.55 -4.63
C GLN A 317 -0.84 -24.41 -6.06
N ILE A 318 -0.62 -25.43 -6.89
CA ILE A 318 -1.20 -25.51 -8.24
C ILE A 318 -2.72 -25.55 -8.12
N GLU A 319 -3.25 -26.42 -7.26
CA GLU A 319 -4.68 -26.54 -7.02
C GLU A 319 -5.29 -25.21 -6.53
N GLN A 320 -4.60 -24.45 -5.69
CA GLN A 320 -5.03 -23.11 -5.25
C GLN A 320 -5.16 -22.12 -6.41
N ILE A 321 -4.15 -22.01 -7.29
CA ILE A 321 -4.24 -21.14 -8.47
C ILE A 321 -5.35 -21.62 -9.40
N CYS A 322 -5.40 -22.93 -9.68
CA CYS A 322 -6.42 -23.48 -10.54
C CYS A 322 -7.82 -23.23 -10.00
N GLN A 323 -8.04 -23.28 -8.69
CA GLN A 323 -9.35 -23.03 -8.08
C GLN A 323 -9.71 -21.54 -8.04
N ALA A 324 -8.76 -20.68 -7.71
CA ALA A 324 -9.03 -19.26 -7.44
C ALA A 324 -9.00 -18.37 -8.69
N VAL A 325 -8.22 -18.77 -9.70
CA VAL A 325 -7.89 -17.93 -10.86
C VAL A 325 -8.37 -18.57 -12.17
N LEU A 326 -8.23 -19.88 -12.30
CA LEU A 326 -8.51 -20.57 -13.55
C LEU A 326 -9.87 -21.25 -13.51
N LYS A 327 -10.90 -20.57 -14.02
CA LYS A 327 -12.20 -21.22 -14.23
C LYS A 327 -12.03 -22.46 -15.12
N ALA A 328 -12.90 -23.45 -14.93
CA ALA A 328 -13.02 -24.53 -15.90
C ALA A 328 -13.36 -23.87 -17.24
N ILE A 329 -12.47 -24.01 -18.23
CA ILE A 329 -12.78 -23.61 -19.59
C ILE A 329 -13.89 -24.57 -20.02
N ASP A 330 -15.11 -24.08 -20.20
CA ASP A 330 -16.20 -24.89 -20.76
C ASP A 330 -15.66 -25.55 -22.05
N GLU A 331 -15.94 -26.84 -22.22
CA GLU A 331 -15.35 -27.73 -23.24
C GLU A 331 -15.61 -27.32 -24.71
N GLU A 332 -16.11 -26.12 -25.00
CA GLU A 332 -16.45 -25.63 -26.34
C GLU A 332 -15.26 -25.14 -27.19
N TYR A 333 -14.06 -24.92 -26.61
CA TYR A 333 -12.87 -24.55 -27.39
C TYR A 333 -12.08 -25.74 -27.97
N GLN A 334 -12.52 -26.98 -27.76
CA GLN A 334 -11.94 -28.19 -28.38
C GLN A 334 -12.37 -28.43 -29.84
N VAL A 335 -13.14 -27.53 -30.48
CA VAL A 335 -13.72 -27.78 -31.82
C VAL A 335 -12.95 -27.13 -32.98
N LEU A 336 -11.83 -26.42 -32.75
CA LEU A 336 -11.05 -25.79 -33.83
C LEU A 336 -9.67 -26.38 -34.11
N VAL A 337 -9.42 -27.62 -33.68
CA VAL A 337 -8.30 -28.42 -34.21
C VAL A 337 -8.77 -29.86 -34.47
N LEU A 338 -9.50 -30.04 -35.57
CA LEU A 338 -9.54 -31.28 -36.35
C LEU A 338 -9.55 -30.96 -37.85
#